data_AF-A0AAD4TC69-F1
#
_entry.id   AF-A0AAD4TC69-F1
#
_cell.length_a   1.000
_cell.length_b   1.000
_cell.length_c   1.000
_cell.angle_alpha   90.00
_cell.angle_beta   90.00
_cell.angle_gamma   90.00
#
_symmetry.space_group_name_H-M   'P 1'
#
loop_
_entity.id
_entity.type
_entity.pdbx_description
1 polymer ?
#
loop_
_entity_poly.entity_id
_entity_poly.type
_entity_poly.pdbx_seq_one_letter_code
_entity_poly.pdbx_strand_id
1 'polypeptide(L)'
;MSDCYLTSSDIHGGGLDVIFQHHENELADSSAGRPNTCEIKYWMHNGFVNTNNEEMTKSFGNFCTIPLRCLMMCTHYPSPANYSLESLELASLYVSYIYKSLLNCQEALFSFQERYPEVSKCIIVRVTPDAQKCIDKLKNEFYAKMSDDLRTGDFLKAAPFKPILMLMNQIAKVFPLVENII
;
A
#
# COMPACT_ATOMS: atom_id res chain seq x y z
N MET A 1 4.46 4.68 -29.42
CA MET A 1 5.22 3.46 -29.04
C MET A 1 4.31 2.40 -28.43
N SER A 2 3.38 2.77 -27.55
CA SER A 2 2.29 1.91 -27.05
C SER A 2 1.61 1.10 -28.17
N ASP A 3 1.21 1.77 -29.27
CA ASP A 3 0.52 1.14 -30.42
C ASP A 3 1.30 0.06 -31.18
N CYS A 4 2.62 -0.01 -30.99
CA CYS A 4 3.46 -1.06 -31.60
C CYS A 4 3.42 -2.35 -30.78
N TYR A 5 3.14 -2.26 -29.49
CA TYR A 5 3.20 -3.37 -28.55
C TYR A 5 1.82 -3.75 -27.99
N LEU A 6 0.87 -2.81 -28.02
CA LEU A 6 -0.47 -2.96 -27.50
C LEU A 6 -1.43 -2.67 -28.66
N THR A 7 -2.11 -3.69 -29.17
CA THR A 7 -3.13 -3.56 -30.22
C THR A 7 -4.40 -2.91 -29.70
N SER A 8 -4.72 -3.10 -28.41
CA SER A 8 -5.75 -2.41 -27.65
C SER A 8 -5.25 -2.35 -26.20
N SER A 9 -5.44 -1.20 -25.53
CA SER A 9 -5.02 -1.00 -24.14
C SER A 9 -6.24 -0.67 -23.30
N ASP A 10 -6.52 -1.44 -22.25
CA ASP A 10 -7.67 -1.12 -21.38
C ASP A 10 -7.40 0.13 -20.53
N ILE A 11 -6.16 0.34 -20.09
CA ILE A 11 -5.77 1.43 -19.18
C ILE A 11 -4.56 2.17 -19.74
N HIS A 12 -4.63 3.50 -19.77
CA HIS A 12 -3.51 4.40 -20.03
C HIS A 12 -3.35 5.35 -18.85
N GLY A 13 -2.11 5.63 -18.41
CA GLY A 13 -1.89 6.45 -17.24
C GLY A 13 -0.72 7.43 -17.37
N GLY A 14 -0.74 8.46 -16.52
CA GLY A 14 0.31 9.47 -16.45
C GLY A 14 0.07 10.48 -15.31
N GLY A 15 0.86 11.54 -15.23
CA GLY A 15 0.57 12.66 -14.34
C GLY A 15 -0.59 13.53 -14.84
N LEU A 16 -1.11 14.42 -13.99
CA LEU A 16 -2.09 15.43 -14.40
C LEU A 16 -1.55 16.38 -15.50
N ASP A 17 -0.23 16.62 -15.52
CA ASP A 17 0.47 17.49 -16.47
C ASP A 17 0.43 16.97 -17.91
N VAL A 18 0.26 15.67 -18.11
CA VAL A 18 0.26 15.05 -19.44
C VAL A 18 -1.14 14.90 -20.03
N ILE A 19 -2.21 15.27 -19.32
CA ILE A 19 -3.57 15.30 -19.89
C ILE A 19 -3.59 16.15 -21.16
N PHE A 20 -3.12 17.39 -21.05
CA PHE A 20 -2.99 18.32 -22.16
C PHE A 20 -1.56 18.87 -22.22
N GLN A 21 -0.89 18.93 -23.37
CA GLN A 21 -1.33 18.54 -24.72
C GLN A 21 -1.04 17.07 -25.06
N HIS A 22 -0.35 16.33 -24.19
CA HIS A 22 0.24 15.03 -24.55
C HIS A 22 -0.81 13.95 -24.83
N HIS A 23 -1.62 13.57 -23.84
CA HIS A 23 -2.61 12.50 -24.00
C HIS A 23 -3.73 12.88 -24.98
N GLU A 24 -4.12 14.16 -25.06
CA GLU A 24 -5.04 14.64 -26.10
C GLU A 24 -4.46 14.43 -27.51
N ASN A 25 -3.18 14.74 -27.71
CA ASN A 25 -2.53 14.50 -29.00
C ASN A 25 -2.39 13.00 -29.29
N GLU A 26 -2.06 12.18 -28.28
CA GLU A 26 -2.02 10.72 -28.46
C GLU A 26 -3.39 10.13 -28.84
N LEU A 27 -4.46 10.62 -28.22
CA LEU A 27 -5.82 10.23 -28.56
C LEU A 27 -6.18 10.66 -29.99
N ALA A 28 -5.83 11.88 -30.39
CA ALA A 28 -6.07 12.39 -31.74
C ALA A 28 -5.30 11.59 -32.80
N ASP A 29 -4.02 11.33 -32.57
CA ASP A 29 -3.15 10.54 -33.47
C ASP A 29 -3.66 9.10 -33.62
N SER A 30 -4.05 8.47 -32.50
CA SER A 30 -4.60 7.11 -32.51
C SER A 30 -5.94 7.04 -33.26
N SER A 31 -6.82 8.02 -33.02
CA SER A 31 -8.14 8.11 -33.66
C SER A 31 -8.05 8.37 -35.17
N ALA A 32 -7.08 9.19 -35.60
CA ALA A 32 -6.88 9.53 -37.01
C ALA A 32 -6.13 8.44 -37.79
N GLY A 33 -5.06 7.87 -37.20
CA GLY A 33 -4.21 6.89 -37.85
C GLY A 33 -4.78 5.47 -37.88
N ARG A 34 -5.66 5.14 -36.93
CA ARG A 34 -6.15 3.76 -36.68
C ARG A 34 -7.61 3.73 -36.20
N PRO A 35 -8.56 4.22 -37.02
CA PRO A 35 -9.96 4.29 -36.64
C PRO A 35 -10.50 2.90 -36.25
N ASN A 36 -11.10 2.80 -35.08
CA ASN A 36 -11.74 1.60 -34.51
C ASN A 36 -10.80 0.44 -34.13
N THR A 37 -9.49 0.64 -34.04
CA THR A 37 -8.55 -0.45 -33.65
C THR A 37 -7.74 -0.18 -32.39
N CYS A 38 -7.43 1.07 -32.05
CA CYS A 38 -6.77 1.43 -30.79
C CYS A 38 -7.75 2.25 -29.94
N GLU A 39 -8.38 1.62 -28.95
CA GLU A 39 -9.26 2.29 -27.99
C GLU A 39 -8.68 2.13 -26.58
N ILE A 40 -8.50 3.25 -25.88
CA ILE A 40 -8.16 3.30 -24.46
C ILE A 40 -9.47 3.48 -23.69
N LYS A 41 -9.82 2.50 -22.83
CA LYS A 41 -11.10 2.51 -22.09
C LYS A 41 -11.04 3.37 -20.84
N TYR A 42 -9.89 3.37 -20.16
CA TYR A 42 -9.69 4.09 -18.91
C TYR A 42 -8.40 4.90 -18.96
N TRP A 43 -8.53 6.17 -18.60
CA TRP A 43 -7.40 7.07 -18.40
C TRP A 43 -7.22 7.33 -16.91
N MET A 44 -6.02 7.11 -16.38
CA MET A 44 -5.72 7.26 -14.96
C MET A 44 -4.61 8.29 -14.75
N HIS A 45 -4.92 9.39 -14.07
CA HIS A 45 -3.95 10.46 -13.83
C HIS A 45 -3.63 10.65 -12.35
N ASN A 46 -2.35 10.71 -12.01
CA ASN A 46 -1.91 11.01 -10.64
C ASN A 46 -1.81 12.50 -10.37
N GLY A 47 -2.21 12.89 -9.16
CA GLY A 47 -2.07 14.25 -8.64
C GLY A 47 -0.61 14.71 -8.56
N PHE A 48 -0.43 16.03 -8.48
CA PHE A 48 0.88 16.64 -8.29
C PHE A 48 1.46 16.34 -6.92
N VAL A 49 2.79 16.32 -6.83
CA VAL A 49 3.53 16.20 -5.58
C VAL A 49 4.10 17.57 -5.21
N ASN A 50 3.68 18.09 -4.06
CA ASN A 50 4.08 19.39 -3.55
C ASN A 50 4.89 19.23 -2.25
N THR A 51 5.87 20.11 -2.02
CA THR A 51 6.60 20.20 -0.74
C THR A 51 6.23 21.51 -0.07
N ASN A 52 5.70 21.48 1.16
CA ASN A 52 5.31 22.69 1.91
C ASN A 52 4.38 23.65 1.12
N ASN A 53 3.46 23.12 0.31
CA ASN A 53 2.61 23.88 -0.64
C ASN A 53 3.35 24.54 -1.82
N GLU A 54 4.63 24.26 -2.02
CA GLU A 54 5.38 24.69 -3.20
C GLU A 54 5.58 23.51 -4.17
N GLU A 55 5.53 23.80 -5.47
CA GLU A 55 5.75 22.80 -6.51
C GLU A 55 7.21 22.33 -6.51
N MET A 56 7.41 21.02 -6.61
CA MET A 56 8.75 20.42 -6.58
C MET A 56 9.59 20.85 -7.78
N THR A 57 10.59 21.70 -7.54
CA THR A 57 11.70 21.91 -8.47
C THR A 57 12.80 20.89 -8.20
N LYS A 58 13.47 20.44 -9.27
CA LYS A 58 14.38 19.26 -9.39
C LYS A 58 15.60 19.15 -8.43
N SER A 59 15.66 19.86 -7.32
CA SER A 59 16.93 20.10 -6.60
C SER A 59 16.96 19.83 -5.09
N PHE A 60 16.02 19.08 -4.50
CA PHE A 60 16.18 18.67 -3.10
C PHE A 60 16.75 17.25 -2.99
N GLY A 61 18.06 17.16 -2.81
CA GLY A 61 18.79 15.94 -2.51
C GLY A 61 18.47 15.42 -1.10
N ASN A 62 18.40 14.09 -0.98
CA ASN A 62 18.09 13.28 0.22
C ASN A 62 16.61 13.12 0.58
N PHE A 63 15.84 12.49 -0.30
CA PHE A 63 14.61 11.82 0.12
C PHE A 63 14.93 10.38 0.55
N CYS A 64 14.61 10.04 1.80
CA CYS A 64 14.48 8.64 2.17
C CYS A 64 13.27 8.07 1.40
N THR A 65 13.52 7.13 0.50
CA THR A 65 12.51 6.64 -0.46
C THR A 65 11.37 5.90 0.22
N ILE A 66 11.61 5.29 1.39
CA ILE A 66 10.63 4.45 2.09
C ILE A 66 9.55 5.31 2.80
N PRO A 67 9.88 6.30 3.65
CA PRO A 67 8.87 7.20 4.22
C PRO A 67 8.08 7.96 3.15
N LEU A 68 8.75 8.41 2.09
CA LEU A 68 8.09 9.08 0.97
C LEU A 68 7.10 8.15 0.26
N ARG A 69 7.46 6.89 0.01
CA ARG A 69 6.54 5.89 -0.55
C ARG A 69 5.34 5.65 0.35
N CYS A 70 5.56 5.50 1.66
CA CYS A 70 4.46 5.34 2.61
C CYS A 70 3.53 6.54 2.60
N LEU A 71 4.08 7.75 2.54
CA LEU A 71 3.30 8.96 2.48
C LEU A 71 2.48 9.05 1.20
N MET A 72 3.07 8.74 0.05
CA MET A 72 2.36 8.68 -1.23
C MET A 72 1.20 7.68 -1.17
N MET A 73 1.41 6.46 -0.65
CA MET A 73 0.35 5.46 -0.49
C MET A 73 -0.77 5.90 0.48
N CYS A 74 -0.44 6.77 1.43
CA CYS A 74 -1.37 7.35 2.38
C CYS A 74 -2.28 8.42 1.76
N THR A 75 -1.99 8.87 0.54
CA THR A 75 -2.79 9.83 -0.23
C THR A 75 -3.50 9.11 -1.36
N HIS A 76 -4.74 9.50 -1.66
CA HIS A 76 -5.43 8.96 -2.82
C HIS A 76 -4.75 9.46 -4.10
N TYR A 77 -4.50 8.59 -5.09
CA TYR A 77 -3.65 8.91 -6.24
C TYR A 77 -4.08 10.12 -7.10
N PRO A 78 -5.37 10.47 -7.29
CA PRO A 78 -5.75 11.66 -8.06
C PRO A 78 -5.65 12.94 -7.22
N SER A 79 -5.45 12.82 -5.89
CA SER A 79 -5.33 13.97 -5.01
C SER A 79 -3.89 14.50 -5.03
N PRO A 80 -3.69 15.83 -4.94
CA PRO A 80 -2.36 16.39 -4.74
C PRO A 80 -1.72 15.84 -3.46
N ALA A 81 -0.52 15.29 -3.57
CA ALA A 81 0.26 14.81 -2.45
C ALA A 81 1.16 15.93 -1.94
N ASN A 82 0.69 16.65 -0.92
CA ASN A 82 1.48 17.67 -0.25
C ASN A 82 2.19 17.08 0.96
N TYR A 83 3.52 17.16 0.99
CA TYR A 83 4.30 16.69 2.12
C TYR A 83 5.12 17.79 2.79
N SER A 84 5.23 17.65 4.10
CA SER A 84 6.12 18.41 4.97
C SER A 84 7.12 17.46 5.62
N LEU A 85 8.19 18.00 6.20
CA LEU A 85 9.14 17.22 7.01
C LEU A 85 8.41 16.46 8.13
N GLU A 86 7.45 17.10 8.80
CA GLU A 86 6.62 16.48 9.83
C GLU A 86 5.82 15.28 9.28
N SER A 87 5.21 15.40 8.10
CA SER A 87 4.48 14.29 7.48
C SER A 87 5.39 13.13 7.10
N LEU A 88 6.64 13.41 6.71
CA LEU A 88 7.66 12.39 6.41
C LEU A 88 8.13 11.70 7.69
N GLU A 89 8.31 12.43 8.79
CA GLU A 89 8.64 11.87 10.10
C GLU A 89 7.53 10.94 10.60
N LEU A 90 6.27 11.36 10.50
CA LEU A 90 5.11 10.52 10.83
C LEU A 90 5.04 9.26 9.97
N ALA A 91 5.31 9.38 8.66
CA ALA A 91 5.38 8.22 7.77
C ALA A 91 6.54 7.28 8.14
N SER A 92 7.71 7.82 8.50
CA SER A 92 8.86 7.05 8.98
C SER A 92 8.55 6.27 10.25
N LEU A 93 7.90 6.91 11.22
CA LEU A 93 7.44 6.26 12.46
C LEU A 93 6.43 5.15 12.17
N TYR A 94 5.49 5.40 11.26
CA TYR A 94 4.49 4.42 10.87
C TYR A 94 5.11 3.18 10.22
N VAL A 95 6.03 3.38 9.26
CA VAL A 95 6.78 2.29 8.63
C VAL A 95 7.60 1.52 9.66
N SER A 96 8.32 2.23 10.53
CA SER A 96 9.12 1.62 11.60
C SER A 96 8.26 0.75 12.52
N TYR A 97 7.05 1.22 12.83
CA TYR A 97 6.08 0.47 13.63
C TYR A 97 5.63 -0.82 12.94
N ILE A 98 5.34 -0.80 11.64
CA ILE A 98 4.98 -1.99 10.86
C ILE A 98 6.13 -3.01 10.91
N TYR A 99 7.34 -2.60 10.55
CA TYR A 99 8.49 -3.50 10.53
C TYR A 99 8.80 -4.06 11.91
N LYS A 100 8.71 -3.25 12.97
CA LYS A 100 8.90 -3.73 14.34
C LYS A 100 7.82 -4.73 14.75
N SER A 101 6.58 -4.51 14.32
CA SER A 101 5.48 -5.46 14.57
C SER A 101 5.73 -6.80 13.91
N LEU A 102 6.15 -6.80 12.64
CA LEU A 102 6.50 -8.02 11.91
C LEU A 102 7.67 -8.75 12.56
N LEU A 103 8.72 -8.02 12.94
CA LEU A 103 9.88 -8.58 13.63
C LEU A 103 9.47 -9.23 14.96
N ASN A 104 8.68 -8.54 15.78
CA ASN A 104 8.21 -9.09 17.06
C ASN A 104 7.39 -10.38 16.87
N CYS A 105 6.55 -10.44 15.83
CA CYS A 105 5.81 -11.66 15.51
C CYS A 105 6.73 -12.80 15.08
N GLN A 106 7.76 -12.50 14.28
CA GLN A 106 8.74 -13.49 13.84
C GLN A 106 9.59 -14.01 15.02
N GLU A 107 10.03 -13.13 15.91
CA GLU A 107 10.78 -13.49 17.12
C GLU A 107 9.94 -14.36 18.07
N ALA A 108 8.66 -14.01 18.26
CA ALA A 108 7.73 -14.81 19.06
C ALA A 108 7.51 -16.20 18.45
N LEU A 109 7.35 -16.28 17.13
CA LEU A 109 7.19 -17.56 16.42
C LEU A 109 8.45 -18.42 16.51
N PHE A 110 9.63 -17.83 16.32
CA PHE A 110 10.91 -18.54 16.42
C PHE A 110 11.12 -19.07 17.84
N SER A 111 10.86 -18.24 18.86
CA SER A 111 10.97 -18.64 20.28
C SER A 111 10.04 -19.80 20.62
N PHE A 112 8.81 -19.80 20.09
CA PHE A 112 7.89 -20.93 20.21
C PHE A 112 8.43 -22.20 19.53
N GLN A 113 9.00 -22.05 18.33
CA GLN A 113 9.52 -23.17 17.56
C GLN A 113 10.73 -23.85 18.21
N GLU A 114 11.66 -23.07 18.75
CA GLU A 114 12.84 -23.58 19.48
C GLU A 114 12.47 -24.29 20.78
N ARG A 115 11.47 -23.77 21.50
CA ARG A 115 11.05 -24.34 22.80
C ARG A 115 10.25 -25.65 22.66
N TYR A 116 9.58 -25.86 21.52
CA TYR A 116 8.77 -27.06 21.26
C TYR A 116 9.08 -27.74 19.92
N PRO A 117 10.31 -28.21 19.66
CA PRO A 117 10.77 -28.65 18.34
C PRO A 117 9.97 -29.83 17.75
N GLU A 118 9.47 -30.73 18.61
CA GLU A 118 8.65 -31.87 18.20
C GLU A 118 7.20 -31.47 17.85
N VAL A 119 6.67 -30.43 18.49
CA VAL A 119 5.32 -29.89 18.22
C VAL A 119 5.34 -29.03 16.96
N SER A 120 6.42 -28.25 16.75
CA SER A 120 6.65 -27.39 15.60
C SER A 120 6.60 -28.10 14.24
N LYS A 121 7.04 -29.37 14.18
CA LYS A 121 7.01 -30.19 12.94
C LYS A 121 5.62 -30.76 12.62
N CYS A 122 4.74 -30.88 13.61
CA CYS A 122 3.46 -31.58 13.49
C CYS A 122 2.23 -30.66 13.57
N ILE A 123 2.39 -29.37 13.91
CA ILE A 123 1.27 -28.43 13.93
C ILE A 123 0.80 -28.16 12.50
N ILE A 124 -0.30 -28.80 12.12
CA ILE A 124 -1.26 -28.17 11.22
C ILE A 124 -1.77 -26.95 11.99
N VAL A 125 -1.35 -25.75 11.60
CA VAL A 125 -1.77 -24.49 12.24
C VAL A 125 -3.29 -24.39 12.12
N ARG A 126 -4.01 -24.82 13.16
CA ARG A 126 -5.46 -24.63 13.24
C ARG A 126 -5.70 -23.20 13.67
N VAL A 127 -5.93 -22.34 12.69
CA VAL A 127 -6.42 -20.98 12.92
C VAL A 127 -7.74 -21.09 13.67
N THR A 128 -7.84 -20.45 14.84
CA THR A 128 -9.10 -20.47 15.60
C THR A 128 -10.21 -19.79 14.78
N PRO A 129 -11.49 -20.16 14.97
CA PRO A 129 -12.59 -19.52 14.24
C PRO A 129 -12.60 -17.99 14.39
N ASP A 130 -12.25 -17.49 15.59
CA ASP A 130 -12.15 -16.05 15.86
C ASP A 130 -10.98 -15.40 15.11
N ALA A 131 -9.80 -16.04 15.09
CA ALA A 131 -8.66 -15.55 14.32
C ALA A 131 -8.96 -15.54 12.82
N GLN A 132 -9.63 -16.59 12.32
CA GLN A 132 -10.04 -16.70 10.93
C GLN A 132 -11.01 -15.57 10.56
N LYS A 133 -12.01 -15.30 11.42
CA LYS A 133 -12.94 -14.18 11.25
C LYS A 133 -12.23 -12.82 11.19
N CYS A 134 -11.22 -12.60 12.03
CA CYS A 134 -10.41 -11.38 12.00
C CYS A 134 -9.61 -11.24 10.70
N ILE A 135 -9.01 -12.33 10.22
CA ILE A 135 -8.27 -12.37 8.95
C ILE A 135 -9.20 -12.06 7.77
N ASP A 136 -10.37 -12.70 7.73
CA ASP A 136 -11.33 -12.53 6.65
C ASP A 136 -11.92 -11.13 6.65
N LYS A 137 -12.21 -10.57 7.83
CA LYS A 137 -12.62 -9.16 7.96
C LYS A 137 -11.56 -8.21 7.39
N LEU A 138 -10.30 -8.39 7.76
CA LEU A 138 -9.20 -7.56 7.23
C LEU A 138 -9.07 -7.67 5.71
N LYS A 139 -9.12 -8.89 5.17
CA LYS A 139 -9.06 -9.14 3.72
C LYS A 139 -10.23 -8.47 3.01
N ASN A 140 -11.44 -8.64 3.50
CA ASN A 140 -12.64 -8.06 2.89
C ASN A 140 -12.59 -6.54 2.89
N GLU A 141 -12.16 -5.92 3.99
CA GLU A 141 -11.98 -4.46 4.06
C GLU A 141 -10.88 -3.98 3.11
N PHE A 142 -9.77 -4.71 2.99
CA PHE A 142 -8.73 -4.41 2.01
C PHE A 142 -9.27 -4.45 0.58
N TYR A 143 -9.95 -5.54 0.19
CA TYR A 143 -10.51 -5.67 -1.15
C TYR A 143 -11.58 -4.62 -1.44
N ALA A 144 -12.44 -4.31 -0.47
CA ALA A 144 -13.45 -3.27 -0.62
C ALA A 144 -12.82 -1.89 -0.91
N LYS A 145 -11.74 -1.54 -0.19
CA LYS A 145 -11.05 -0.25 -0.37
C LYS A 145 -10.21 -0.19 -1.64
N MET A 146 -9.55 -1.29 -2.02
CA MET A 146 -8.78 -1.33 -3.27
C MET A 146 -9.66 -1.38 -4.52
N SER A 147 -10.86 -1.97 -4.42
CA SER A 147 -11.80 -2.03 -5.55
C SER A 147 -12.59 -0.72 -5.74
N ASP A 148 -12.67 0.12 -4.70
CA ASP A 148 -13.20 1.48 -4.77
C ASP A 148 -12.08 2.45 -5.14
N ASP A 149 -11.75 2.51 -6.43
CA ASP A 149 -10.76 3.44 -6.99
C ASP A 149 -9.41 3.42 -6.25
N LEU A 150 -8.85 2.25 -5.92
CA LEU A 150 -7.53 2.14 -5.27
C LEU A 150 -7.34 3.04 -4.04
N ARG A 151 -8.34 3.14 -3.15
CA ARG A 151 -8.28 3.95 -1.91
C ARG A 151 -7.31 3.38 -0.86
N THR A 152 -6.03 3.39 -1.18
CA THR A 152 -4.91 2.95 -0.33
C THR A 152 -4.85 3.73 0.98
N GLY A 153 -5.02 5.06 0.90
CA GLY A 153 -4.98 5.94 2.06
C GLY A 153 -6.08 5.63 3.08
N ASP A 154 -7.29 5.34 2.63
CA ASP A 154 -8.41 4.98 3.51
C ASP A 154 -8.14 3.70 4.28
N PHE A 155 -7.56 2.69 3.62
CA PHE A 155 -7.20 1.44 4.28
C PHE A 155 -6.08 1.63 5.31
N LEU A 156 -5.04 2.40 4.96
CA LEU A 156 -3.87 2.63 5.83
C LEU A 156 -4.18 3.54 7.03
N LYS A 157 -5.04 4.56 6.83
CA LYS A 157 -5.35 5.59 7.85
C LYS A 157 -6.58 5.27 8.69
N ALA A 158 -7.65 4.70 8.12
CA ALA A 158 -8.99 4.87 8.69
C ALA A 158 -9.61 3.65 9.39
N ALA A 159 -9.38 2.39 8.97
CA ALA A 159 -10.39 1.36 9.29
C ALA A 159 -9.92 0.07 10.03
N PRO A 160 -8.81 -0.63 9.70
CA PRO A 160 -8.42 -1.83 10.48
C PRO A 160 -6.93 -1.99 10.84
N PHE A 161 -6.03 -1.31 10.14
CA PHE A 161 -4.63 -1.75 10.12
C PHE A 161 -3.88 -1.46 11.43
N LYS A 162 -4.04 -0.27 12.00
CA LYS A 162 -3.38 0.12 13.25
C LYS A 162 -3.86 -0.72 14.46
N PRO A 163 -5.16 -0.95 14.69
CA PRO A 163 -5.63 -1.86 15.74
C PRO A 163 -5.10 -3.29 15.61
N ILE A 164 -4.97 -3.80 14.38
CA ILE A 164 -4.43 -5.15 14.14
C ILE A 164 -2.94 -5.22 14.46
N LEU A 165 -2.15 -4.22 14.07
CA LEU A 165 -0.74 -4.15 14.47
C LEU A 165 -0.59 -4.05 16.00
N MET A 166 -1.49 -3.32 16.68
CA MET A 166 -1.51 -3.27 18.14
C MET A 166 -1.82 -4.65 18.75
N LEU A 167 -2.83 -5.35 18.22
CA LEU A 167 -3.19 -6.70 18.65
C LEU A 167 -2.04 -7.68 18.42
N MET A 168 -1.40 -7.66 17.25
CA MET A 168 -0.23 -8.49 16.92
C MET A 168 0.91 -8.27 17.92
N ASN A 169 1.21 -7.01 18.24
CA ASN A 169 2.23 -6.68 19.24
C ASN A 169 1.83 -7.09 20.66
N GLN A 170 0.56 -6.97 21.03
CA GLN A 170 0.08 -7.44 22.33
C GLN A 170 0.21 -8.96 22.45
N ILE A 171 -0.22 -9.71 21.43
CA ILE A 171 -0.10 -11.17 21.38
C ILE A 171 1.37 -11.56 21.46
N ALA A 172 2.25 -10.95 20.66
CA ALA A 172 3.69 -11.25 20.69
C ALA A 172 4.34 -11.00 22.06
N LYS A 173 3.87 -9.99 22.82
CA LYS A 173 4.35 -9.69 24.19
C LYS A 173 3.77 -10.61 25.26
N VAL A 174 2.57 -11.13 25.05
CA VAL A 174 1.82 -11.94 26.02
C VAL A 174 2.09 -13.43 25.80
N PHE A 175 2.52 -13.82 24.60
CA PHE A 175 2.95 -15.18 24.26
C PHE A 175 3.93 -15.79 25.31
N PRO A 176 4.95 -15.07 25.79
CA PRO A 176 5.85 -15.56 26.84
C PRO A 176 5.24 -15.63 28.25
N LEU A 177 4.06 -15.05 28.49
CA LEU A 177 3.47 -14.83 29.83
C LEU A 177 2.25 -15.72 30.13
N VAL A 178 1.47 -16.12 29.12
CA VAL A 178 0.31 -17.04 29.30
C VAL A 178 0.77 -18.46 29.64
N GLU A 179 2.05 -18.76 29.44
CA GLU A 179 2.72 -20.03 29.74
C GLU A 179 2.89 -20.34 31.24
N ASN A 180 2.50 -19.44 32.16
CA ASN A 180 2.53 -19.73 33.61
C ASN A 180 1.24 -20.40 34.16
N ILE A 181 0.28 -20.74 33.29
CA ILE A 181 -1.04 -21.27 33.70
C ILE A 181 -1.38 -22.61 33.02
N ILE A 182 -0.50 -23.17 32.18
CA ILE A 182 -0.65 -24.51 31.58
C ILE A 182 0.47 -25.42 32.04
#